data_AF-A0A938MUX7-F1
#
_entry.id   AF-A0A938MUX7-F1
#
_cell.length_a   1.000
_cell.length_b   1.000
_cell.length_c   1.000
_cell.angle_alpha   90.00
_cell.angle_beta   90.00
_cell.angle_gamma   90.00
#
_symmetry.space_group_name_H-M   'P 1'
#
loop_
_entity.id
_entity.type
_entity.pdbx_description
1 polymer ?
#
loop_
_entity_poly.entity_id
_entity_poly.type
_entity_poly.pdbx_seq_one_letter_code
_entity_poly.pdbx_strand_id
1 'polypeptide(L)'
;MNRRRFLQQTGFWAASAALTSELGRFPTALGAESTGRAATAGPLRGHPQNGRYFADAAGRAVYLTGAHTWNNLSDVGSGDPPTPFDFSQYLDLLMQHHHNFIRLWRWELTRWDAGVTPEYTPKKDKYAVAPHPWKRSGPGLALDGRPKFDLDQFEPAYFDRLQRRVRAAQQLGIYVS
;
A
#
# COMPACT_ATOMS: atom_id res chain seq x y z
N MET A 1 31.16 -16.67 -17.36
CA MET A 1 30.98 -15.67 -18.45
C MET A 1 30.68 -14.31 -17.80
N ASN A 2 31.63 -13.39 -17.86
CA ASN A 2 31.75 -12.25 -16.93
C ASN A 2 31.21 -10.94 -17.57
N ARG A 3 30.17 -10.35 -16.99
CA ARG A 3 29.31 -9.28 -17.55
C ARG A 3 29.95 -7.89 -17.71
N ARG A 4 31.25 -7.74 -17.43
CA ARG A 4 31.94 -6.43 -17.43
C ARG A 4 32.72 -6.10 -18.71
N ARG A 5 32.74 -6.98 -19.72
CA ARG A 5 33.52 -6.77 -20.96
C ARG A 5 32.72 -6.33 -22.19
N PHE A 6 31.39 -6.28 -22.10
CA PHE A 6 30.49 -6.00 -23.24
C PHE A 6 30.34 -4.49 -23.54
N LEU A 7 30.61 -3.60 -22.57
CA LEU A 7 30.38 -2.15 -22.71
C LEU A 7 31.59 -1.35 -23.22
N GLN A 8 32.68 -2.00 -23.63
CA GLN A 8 33.90 -1.31 -24.09
C GLN A 8 34.26 -1.52 -25.58
N GLN A 9 33.42 -2.20 -26.37
CA GLN A 9 33.80 -2.61 -27.74
C GLN A 9 32.88 -2.16 -28.89
N THR A 10 31.95 -1.23 -28.70
CA THR A 10 31.18 -0.69 -29.84
C THR A 10 31.14 0.83 -29.82
N GLY A 11 32.28 1.43 -30.16
CA GLY A 11 32.37 2.81 -30.61
C GLY A 11 32.41 2.85 -32.15
N PHE A 12 31.58 3.73 -32.71
CA PHE A 12 31.67 4.35 -34.03
C PHE A 12 31.76 3.46 -35.29
N TRP A 13 30.64 3.40 -36.00
CA TRP A 13 30.63 3.54 -37.45
C TRP A 13 29.51 4.50 -37.86
N ALA A 14 29.92 5.59 -38.51
CA ALA A 14 29.04 6.50 -39.22
C ALA A 14 28.71 5.91 -40.60
N ALA A 15 27.44 5.97 -40.99
CA ALA A 15 27.02 5.80 -42.38
C ALA A 15 25.88 6.77 -42.66
N SER A 16 26.12 7.71 -43.57
CA SER A 16 25.10 8.58 -44.14
C SER A 16 24.18 7.78 -45.06
N ALA A 17 22.87 7.88 -44.87
CA ALA A 17 21.87 7.59 -45.88
C ALA A 17 20.75 8.63 -45.76
N ALA A 18 20.43 9.27 -46.88
CA ALA A 18 19.44 10.34 -46.99
C ALA A 18 18.03 9.79 -47.28
N LEU A 19 17.04 10.64 -46.99
CA LEU A 19 15.61 10.58 -47.32
C LEU A 19 14.74 9.53 -46.60
N THR A 20 13.88 9.97 -45.68
CA THR A 20 12.52 10.46 -45.98
C THR A 20 11.87 10.97 -44.70
N SER A 21 11.09 12.04 -44.84
CA SER A 21 10.29 12.65 -43.79
C SER A 21 9.19 11.70 -43.34
N GLU A 22 9.26 11.20 -42.11
CA GLU A 22 8.11 11.19 -41.21
C GLU A 22 8.66 11.47 -39.81
N LEU A 23 8.54 12.73 -39.39
CA LEU A 23 8.56 13.06 -37.97
C LEU A 23 7.41 12.26 -37.36
N GLY A 24 7.74 11.09 -36.80
CA GLY A 24 6.86 10.30 -35.98
C GLY A 24 6.31 11.22 -34.91
N ARG A 25 5.09 11.69 -35.14
CA ARG A 25 4.34 12.51 -34.22
C ARG A 25 4.09 11.60 -33.03
N PHE A 26 4.94 11.68 -32.01
CA PHE A 26 4.55 11.18 -30.70
C PHE A 26 3.18 11.79 -30.43
N PRO A 27 2.14 10.98 -30.17
CA PRO A 27 0.85 11.54 -29.85
C PRO A 27 1.10 12.48 -28.68
N THR A 28 0.85 13.78 -28.93
CA THR A 28 0.80 14.79 -27.90
C THR A 28 -0.04 14.18 -26.80
N ALA A 29 0.54 14.02 -25.60
CA ALA A 29 -0.22 13.58 -24.45
C ALA A 29 -1.41 14.52 -24.35
N LEU A 30 -2.59 14.02 -24.75
CA LEU A 30 -3.86 14.69 -24.52
C LEU A 30 -3.81 15.04 -23.04
N GLY A 31 -3.84 16.35 -22.76
CA GLY A 31 -3.80 16.86 -21.41
C GLY A 31 -4.73 16.01 -20.57
N ALA A 32 -4.19 15.39 -19.53
CA ALA A 32 -5.01 14.68 -18.57
C ALA A 32 -5.89 15.75 -17.93
N GLU A 33 -7.10 15.93 -18.46
CA GLU A 33 -8.17 16.54 -17.71
C GLU A 33 -8.22 15.78 -16.39
N SER A 34 -7.97 16.49 -15.29
CA SER A 34 -8.10 15.93 -13.94
C SER A 34 -9.59 15.73 -13.65
N THR A 35 -10.19 14.77 -14.34
CA THR A 35 -11.40 14.12 -13.86
C THR A 35 -10.99 13.48 -12.53
N GLY A 36 -11.66 13.90 -11.44
CA GLY A 36 -11.43 13.30 -10.14
C GLY A 36 -11.44 11.78 -10.27
N ARG A 37 -10.45 11.13 -9.65
CA ARG A 37 -10.22 9.69 -9.85
C ARG A 37 -11.50 8.92 -9.51
N ALA A 38 -12.05 8.22 -10.49
CA ALA A 38 -13.23 7.40 -10.28
C ALA A 38 -12.95 6.28 -9.26
N ALA A 39 -13.98 5.90 -8.51
CA ALA A 39 -13.89 4.80 -7.57
C ALA A 39 -13.42 3.51 -8.24
N THR A 40 -12.65 2.68 -7.53
CA THR A 40 -12.20 1.39 -8.09
C THR A 40 -13.39 0.43 -8.24
N ALA A 41 -13.46 -0.25 -9.38
CA ALA A 41 -14.54 -1.16 -9.74
C ALA A 41 -14.17 -2.63 -9.45
N GLY A 42 -13.91 -2.93 -8.18
CA GLY A 42 -13.56 -4.29 -7.73
C GLY A 42 -12.09 -4.65 -7.88
N PRO A 43 -11.74 -5.94 -7.76
CA PRO A 43 -10.35 -6.40 -7.76
C PRO A 43 -9.71 -6.28 -9.14
N LEU A 44 -8.41 -5.99 -9.14
CA LEU A 44 -7.59 -6.04 -10.35
C LEU A 44 -7.41 -7.48 -10.83
N ARG A 45 -7.26 -7.62 -12.16
CA ARG A 45 -6.95 -8.89 -12.81
C ARG A 45 -5.64 -8.76 -13.59
N GLY A 46 -5.00 -9.88 -13.94
CA GLY A 46 -3.89 -9.84 -14.90
C GLY A 46 -4.37 -9.31 -16.26
N HIS A 47 -3.61 -8.44 -16.90
CA HIS A 47 -4.01 -7.84 -18.19
C HIS A 47 -3.92 -8.90 -19.32
N PRO A 48 -5.00 -9.10 -20.11
CA PRO A 48 -5.09 -10.26 -21.01
C PRO A 48 -4.09 -10.25 -22.16
N GLN A 49 -3.73 -9.07 -22.69
CA GLN A 49 -2.76 -8.94 -23.79
C GLN A 49 -1.33 -8.62 -23.32
N ASN A 50 -1.13 -8.30 -22.05
CA ASN A 50 0.17 -7.91 -21.51
C ASN A 50 0.29 -8.32 -20.05
N GLY A 51 0.69 -9.56 -19.81
CA GLY A 51 0.77 -10.15 -18.46
C GLY A 51 1.73 -9.47 -17.48
N ARG A 52 2.42 -8.37 -17.86
CA ARG A 52 3.23 -7.54 -16.96
C ARG A 52 2.41 -6.50 -16.19
N TYR A 53 1.17 -6.25 -16.60
CA TYR A 53 0.31 -5.24 -15.99
C TYR A 53 -0.95 -5.87 -15.39
N PHE A 54 -1.51 -5.17 -14.41
CA PHE A 54 -2.90 -5.40 -13.99
C PHE A 54 -3.86 -4.68 -14.94
N ALA A 55 -5.09 -5.15 -15.01
CA ALA A 55 -6.21 -4.49 -15.66
C ALA A 55 -7.35 -4.24 -14.68
N ASP A 56 -8.03 -3.10 -14.84
CA ASP A 56 -9.28 -2.80 -14.15
C ASP A 56 -10.46 -3.58 -14.76
N ALA A 57 -11.66 -3.37 -14.22
CA ALA A 57 -12.87 -4.04 -14.71
C ALA A 57 -13.24 -3.69 -16.16
N ALA A 58 -12.76 -2.55 -16.68
CA ALA A 58 -12.94 -2.15 -18.08
C ALA A 58 -11.84 -2.71 -19.00
N GLY A 59 -10.88 -3.48 -18.46
CA GLY A 59 -9.75 -4.02 -19.22
C GLY A 59 -8.61 -3.03 -19.44
N ARG A 60 -8.63 -1.86 -18.80
CA ARG A 60 -7.57 -0.84 -18.95
C ARG A 60 -6.39 -1.20 -18.07
N ALA A 61 -5.18 -1.08 -18.62
CA ALA A 61 -3.96 -1.28 -17.86
C ALA A 61 -3.87 -0.31 -16.67
N VAL A 62 -3.52 -0.85 -15.50
CA VAL A 62 -3.32 -0.09 -14.26
C VAL A 62 -1.87 -0.21 -13.84
N TYR A 63 -1.21 0.94 -13.77
CA TYR A 63 0.11 1.06 -13.16
C TYR A 63 -0.05 1.43 -11.69
N LEU A 64 0.39 0.55 -10.79
CA LEU A 64 0.27 0.77 -9.36
C LEU A 64 1.40 1.65 -8.83
N THR A 65 1.03 2.75 -8.20
CA THR A 65 1.95 3.67 -7.52
C THR A 65 1.45 3.84 -6.10
N GLY A 66 2.31 3.65 -5.10
CA GLY A 66 1.85 3.64 -3.72
C GLY A 66 2.92 4.05 -2.73
N ALA A 67 2.45 4.52 -1.58
CA ALA A 67 3.24 4.71 -0.37
C ALA A 67 2.48 4.04 0.78
N HIS A 68 3.18 3.45 1.73
CA HIS A 68 2.56 2.76 2.86
C HIS A 68 3.22 3.10 4.19
N THR A 69 2.46 2.89 5.25
CA THR A 69 2.91 2.93 6.64
C THR A 69 2.33 1.72 7.38
N TRP A 70 2.92 1.36 8.52
CA TRP A 70 2.52 0.20 9.31
C TRP A 70 1.22 0.39 10.11
N ASN A 71 0.83 1.63 10.36
CA ASN A 71 -0.27 1.94 11.29
C ASN A 71 -1.62 2.14 10.59
N ASN A 72 -1.65 1.93 9.28
CA ASN A 72 -2.78 2.28 8.43
C ASN A 72 -3.95 1.27 8.50
N LEU A 73 -3.85 0.18 9.27
CA LEU A 73 -5.00 -0.64 9.71
C LEU A 73 -5.07 -0.79 11.23
N SER A 74 -3.97 -1.21 11.87
CA SER A 74 -3.85 -1.27 13.33
C SER A 74 -3.14 -0.03 13.86
N ASP A 75 -3.63 0.56 14.94
CA ASP A 75 -2.93 1.63 15.62
C ASP A 75 -1.77 1.05 16.44
N VAL A 76 -0.66 1.77 16.43
CA VAL A 76 0.57 1.43 17.15
C VAL A 76 1.06 2.68 17.84
N GLY A 77 1.32 2.59 19.14
CA GLY A 77 1.82 3.73 19.89
C GLY A 77 2.15 3.41 21.33
N SER A 78 2.74 4.39 22.01
CA SER A 78 2.83 4.40 23.46
C SER A 78 1.45 4.66 24.06
N GLY A 79 1.06 3.87 25.06
CA GLY A 79 -0.27 3.91 25.68
C GLY A 79 -1.13 2.73 25.27
N ASP A 80 -2.14 2.43 26.09
CA ASP A 80 -3.05 1.30 25.87
C ASP A 80 -4.49 1.74 26.23
N PRO A 81 -5.35 2.08 25.23
CA PRO A 81 -5.12 1.89 23.80
C PRO A 81 -4.11 2.89 23.20
N PRO A 82 -3.44 2.52 22.09
CA PRO A 82 -2.54 3.42 21.37
C PRO A 82 -3.30 4.57 20.70
N THR A 83 -2.61 5.68 20.44
CA THR A 83 -3.18 6.84 19.72
C THR A 83 -3.72 6.41 18.35
N PRO A 84 -4.98 6.78 18.02
CA PRO A 84 -5.55 6.45 16.72
C PRO A 84 -4.79 7.05 15.54
N PHE A 85 -4.58 6.25 14.48
CA PHE A 85 -4.02 6.72 13.22
C PHE A 85 -5.06 7.52 12.41
N ASP A 86 -4.71 8.74 12.00
CA ASP A 86 -5.53 9.58 11.12
C ASP A 86 -5.49 9.05 9.68
N PHE A 87 -6.44 8.17 9.37
CA PHE A 87 -6.51 7.53 8.06
C PHE A 87 -6.97 8.50 6.96
N SER A 88 -7.83 9.47 7.28
CA SER A 88 -8.28 10.49 6.33
C SER A 88 -7.13 11.34 5.82
N GLN A 89 -6.33 11.89 6.73
CA GLN A 89 -5.18 12.70 6.37
C GLN A 89 -4.15 11.89 5.56
N TYR A 90 -3.98 10.61 5.89
CA TYR A 90 -3.14 9.72 5.11
C TYR A 90 -3.66 9.52 3.68
N LEU A 91 -4.97 9.35 3.47
CA LEU A 91 -5.55 9.28 2.13
C LEU A 91 -5.37 10.60 1.36
N ASP A 92 -5.53 11.76 2.02
CA ASP A 92 -5.29 13.06 1.41
C ASP A 92 -3.85 13.20 0.91
N LEU A 93 -2.87 12.76 1.72
CA LEU A 93 -1.46 12.73 1.35
C LEU A 93 -1.22 11.85 0.10
N LEU A 94 -1.85 10.67 0.03
CA LEU A 94 -1.72 9.80 -1.14
C LEU A 94 -2.31 10.44 -2.40
N MET A 95 -3.46 11.11 -2.27
CA MET A 95 -4.09 11.82 -3.38
C MET A 95 -3.24 12.98 -3.86
N GLN A 96 -2.66 13.76 -2.95
CA GLN A 96 -1.74 14.86 -3.27
C GLN A 96 -0.51 14.41 -4.06
N HIS A 97 -0.04 13.18 -3.82
CA HIS A 97 1.10 12.58 -4.52
C HIS A 97 0.70 11.63 -5.66
N HIS A 98 -0.57 11.61 -6.06
CA HIS A 98 -1.10 10.77 -7.15
C HIS A 98 -0.86 9.26 -6.95
N HIS A 99 -0.81 8.81 -5.69
CA HIS A 99 -0.76 7.40 -5.34
C HIS A 99 -2.14 6.75 -5.49
N ASN A 100 -2.12 5.47 -5.81
CA ASN A 100 -3.30 4.68 -6.11
C ASN A 100 -3.32 3.29 -5.53
N PHE A 101 -2.36 3.01 -4.64
CA PHE A 101 -2.22 1.72 -4.01
C PHE A 101 -1.70 1.88 -2.59
N ILE A 102 -2.30 1.14 -1.66
CA ILE A 102 -1.80 0.98 -0.28
C ILE A 102 -1.86 -0.48 0.15
N ARG A 103 -0.94 -0.84 1.05
CA ARG A 103 -1.01 -2.08 1.82
C ARG A 103 -1.50 -1.78 3.22
N LEU A 104 -2.60 -2.41 3.64
CA LEU A 104 -3.10 -2.33 5.00
C LEU A 104 -2.35 -3.33 5.90
N TRP A 105 -1.55 -2.81 6.83
CA TRP A 105 -0.71 -3.64 7.69
C TRP A 105 -1.44 -4.10 8.95
N ARG A 106 -1.42 -5.42 9.16
CA ARG A 106 -1.87 -6.06 10.40
C ARG A 106 -0.66 -6.46 11.23
N TRP A 107 -0.74 -6.16 12.53
CA TRP A 107 0.22 -6.61 13.52
C TRP A 107 -0.39 -7.73 14.38
N GLU A 108 0.36 -8.81 14.56
CA GLU A 108 0.00 -9.99 15.38
C GLU A 108 0.29 -9.76 16.85
N LEU A 109 1.38 -9.03 17.13
CA LEU A 109 1.84 -8.71 18.47
C LEU A 109 0.86 -7.75 19.13
N THR A 110 0.57 -7.97 20.40
CA THR A 110 -0.32 -7.10 21.18
C THR A 110 0.44 -5.97 21.86
N ARG A 111 1.73 -6.20 22.08
CA ARG A 111 2.70 -5.24 22.63
C ARG A 111 4.13 -5.66 22.32
N TRP A 112 5.05 -4.70 22.36
CA TRP A 112 6.50 -4.96 22.36
C TRP A 112 7.26 -3.89 23.14
N ASP A 113 8.51 -4.22 23.49
CA ASP A 113 9.49 -3.28 24.04
C ASP A 113 10.31 -2.66 22.91
N ALA A 114 10.43 -1.33 22.90
CA ALA A 114 11.17 -0.60 21.86
C ALA A 114 12.69 -0.70 21.98
N GLY A 115 13.24 -1.32 23.03
CA GLY A 115 14.68 -1.42 23.27
C GLY A 115 15.47 -2.03 22.11
N VAL A 116 14.84 -2.90 21.31
CA VAL A 116 15.45 -3.56 20.15
C VAL A 116 14.92 -3.09 18.79
N THR A 117 14.04 -2.08 18.75
CA THR A 117 13.49 -1.56 17.49
C THR A 117 14.52 -0.68 16.75
N PRO A 118 14.30 -0.34 15.47
CA PRO A 118 15.13 0.64 14.77
C PRO A 118 15.18 2.00 15.48
N GLU A 119 16.22 2.79 15.20
CA GLU A 119 16.47 4.08 15.84
C GLU A 119 15.34 5.10 15.62
N TYR A 120 14.68 5.06 14.46
CA TYR A 120 13.55 5.94 14.14
C TYR A 120 12.28 5.63 14.97
N THR A 121 12.25 4.53 15.73
CA THR A 121 11.17 4.25 16.66
C THR A 121 11.50 4.88 18.01
N PRO A 122 10.67 5.81 18.52
CA PRO A 122 10.90 6.40 19.83
C PRO A 122 11.09 5.30 20.90
N LYS A 123 12.17 5.38 21.67
CA LYS A 123 12.48 4.41 22.72
C LYS A 123 11.57 4.65 23.92
N LYS A 124 10.36 4.09 23.85
CA LYS A 124 9.39 4.03 24.94
C LYS A 124 9.37 2.60 25.48
N ASP A 125 9.18 2.47 26.79
CA ASP A 125 9.26 1.17 27.47
C ASP A 125 8.29 0.12 26.89
N LYS A 126 7.10 0.53 26.45
CA LYS A 126 6.08 -0.38 25.91
C LYS A 126 5.23 0.29 24.81
N TYR A 127 5.11 -0.40 23.69
CA TYR A 127 4.14 -0.12 22.63
C TYR A 127 2.98 -1.10 22.73
N ALA A 128 1.77 -0.62 22.45
CA ALA A 128 0.58 -1.46 22.31
C ALA A 128 0.06 -1.42 20.86
N VAL A 129 -0.68 -2.46 20.49
CA VAL A 129 -1.34 -2.60 19.20
C VAL A 129 -2.83 -2.81 19.41
N ALA A 130 -3.65 -2.04 18.69
CA ALA A 130 -5.08 -2.25 18.65
C ALA A 130 -5.70 -1.66 17.38
N PRO A 131 -6.87 -2.15 16.93
CA PRO A 131 -7.60 -3.32 17.41
C PRO A 131 -7.02 -4.63 16.85
N HIS A 132 -7.43 -5.76 17.45
CA HIS A 132 -7.14 -7.12 16.96
C HIS A 132 -8.44 -7.80 16.50
N PRO A 133 -8.38 -8.82 15.62
CA PRO A 133 -9.57 -9.40 14.99
C PRO A 133 -10.42 -10.28 15.90
N TRP A 134 -9.94 -10.64 17.09
CA TRP A 134 -10.67 -11.49 18.04
C TRP A 134 -10.94 -10.77 19.35
N LYS A 135 -12.03 -11.14 20.00
CA LYS A 135 -12.38 -10.60 21.32
C LYS A 135 -11.39 -11.07 22.38
N ARG A 136 -11.14 -10.22 23.36
CA ARG A 136 -10.37 -10.55 24.58
C ARG A 136 -11.28 -11.13 25.66
N SER A 137 -11.95 -12.24 25.36
CA SER A 137 -12.89 -12.94 26.24
C SER A 137 -12.52 -14.42 26.48
N GLY A 138 -11.35 -14.85 26.01
CA GLY A 138 -10.89 -16.23 26.15
C GLY A 138 -10.45 -16.56 27.58
N PRO A 139 -10.39 -17.86 27.94
CA PRO A 139 -10.08 -18.29 29.30
C PRO A 139 -8.61 -18.04 29.68
N GLY A 140 -8.41 -17.55 30.91
CA GLY A 140 -7.10 -17.26 31.48
C GLY A 140 -6.46 -15.96 30.95
N LEU A 141 -5.28 -15.64 31.46
CA LEU A 141 -4.55 -14.43 31.09
C LEU A 141 -3.53 -14.72 29.97
N ALA A 142 -3.40 -13.78 29.04
CA ALA A 142 -2.30 -13.72 28.08
C ALA A 142 -1.06 -13.10 28.72
N LEU A 143 0.06 -13.08 27.98
CA LEU A 143 1.32 -12.50 28.46
C LEU A 143 1.16 -11.03 28.88
N ASP A 144 0.21 -10.31 28.27
CA ASP A 144 -0.10 -8.93 28.59
C ASP A 144 -1.01 -8.70 29.81
N GLY A 145 -1.37 -9.76 30.53
CA GLY A 145 -2.19 -9.67 31.73
C GLY A 145 -3.68 -9.42 31.45
N ARG A 146 -4.08 -9.33 30.18
CA ARG A 146 -5.49 -9.30 29.76
C ARG A 146 -5.99 -10.72 29.49
N PRO A 147 -7.31 -10.95 29.43
CA PRO A 147 -7.83 -12.24 28.99
C PRO A 147 -7.21 -12.66 27.65
N LYS A 148 -7.10 -13.96 27.41
CA LYS A 148 -6.67 -14.46 26.09
C LYS A 148 -7.67 -14.05 25.01
N PHE A 149 -7.23 -14.08 23.76
CA PHE A 149 -8.17 -13.98 22.66
C PHE A 149 -9.08 -15.22 22.61
N ASP A 150 -10.37 -14.98 22.41
CA ASP A 150 -11.34 -16.00 22.04
C ASP A 150 -11.35 -16.10 20.51
N LEU A 151 -10.74 -17.17 19.98
CA LEU A 151 -10.56 -17.34 18.54
C LEU A 151 -11.86 -17.72 17.80
N ASP A 152 -12.90 -18.09 18.55
CA ASP A 152 -14.23 -18.39 18.02
C ASP A 152 -15.12 -17.14 17.95
N GLN A 153 -14.67 -16.02 18.55
CA GLN A 153 -15.40 -14.75 18.55
C GLN A 153 -14.60 -13.61 17.92
N PHE A 154 -15.07 -13.14 16.76
CA PHE A 154 -14.54 -11.93 16.13
C PHE A 154 -14.84 -10.67 16.94
N GLU A 155 -13.91 -9.72 16.90
CA GLU A 155 -14.08 -8.35 17.41
C GLU A 155 -14.71 -7.46 16.32
N PRO A 156 -15.99 -7.07 16.44
CA PRO A 156 -16.66 -6.30 15.41
C PRO A 156 -15.96 -4.99 15.06
N ALA A 157 -15.38 -4.30 16.05
CA ALA A 157 -14.72 -3.01 15.83
C ALA A 157 -13.52 -3.11 14.87
N TYR A 158 -12.83 -4.26 14.84
CA TYR A 158 -11.74 -4.53 13.90
C TYR A 158 -12.23 -4.60 12.45
N PHE A 159 -13.28 -5.40 12.21
CA PHE A 159 -13.81 -5.61 10.87
C PHE A 159 -14.57 -4.38 10.35
N ASP A 160 -15.28 -3.66 11.23
CA ASP A 160 -15.88 -2.37 10.88
C ASP A 160 -14.82 -1.37 10.43
N ARG A 161 -13.68 -1.31 11.14
CA ARG A 161 -12.55 -0.47 10.74
C ARG A 161 -11.99 -0.92 9.39
N LEU A 162 -11.74 -2.20 9.19
CA LEU A 162 -11.23 -2.75 7.93
C LEU A 162 -12.14 -2.35 6.76
N GLN A 163 -13.45 -2.59 6.90
CA GLN A 163 -14.43 -2.25 5.88
C GLN A 163 -14.48 -0.74 5.59
N ARG A 164 -14.50 0.10 6.64
CA ARG A 164 -14.50 1.55 6.48
C ARG A 164 -13.25 2.04 5.74
N ARG A 165 -12.06 1.55 6.10
CA ARG A 165 -10.80 1.95 5.47
C ARG A 165 -10.72 1.50 4.01
N VAL A 166 -11.15 0.27 3.70
CA VAL A 166 -11.23 -0.23 2.32
C VAL A 166 -12.19 0.60 1.48
N ARG A 167 -13.40 0.90 2.00
CA ARG A 167 -14.40 1.71 1.28
C ARG A 167 -13.92 3.14 1.03
N ALA A 168 -13.27 3.77 2.01
CA ALA A 168 -12.72 5.11 1.86
C ALA A 168 -11.65 5.16 0.76
N ALA A 169 -10.72 4.20 0.75
CA ALA A 169 -9.71 4.08 -0.30
C ALA A 169 -10.35 3.82 -1.68
N GLN A 170 -11.34 2.91 -1.75
CA GLN A 170 -12.08 2.60 -2.97
C GLN A 170 -12.71 3.86 -3.58
N GLN A 171 -13.38 4.68 -2.77
CA GLN A 171 -14.04 5.92 -3.22
C GLN A 171 -13.07 6.90 -3.86
N LEU A 172 -11.82 6.91 -3.41
CA LEU A 172 -10.74 7.75 -3.95
C LEU A 172 -9.96 7.08 -5.10
N GLY A 173 -10.41 5.91 -5.56
CA GLY A 173 -9.72 5.19 -6.64
C GLY A 173 -8.41 4.52 -6.21
N ILE A 174 -8.18 4.33 -4.91
CA ILE A 174 -6.99 3.70 -4.33
C ILE A 174 -7.27 2.21 -4.12
N TYR A 175 -6.42 1.36 -4.68
CA TYR A 175 -6.43 -0.09 -4.46
C TYR A 175 -5.79 -0.46 -3.12
N VAL A 176 -6.30 -1.52 -2.52
CA VAL A 176 -5.88 -1.99 -1.19
C VAL A 176 -5.43 -3.45 -1.28
N SER A 177 -4.35 -3.79 -0.59
CA SER A 177 -3.91 -5.18 -0.30
C SER A 177 -3.72 -5.43 1.19
#